data_AF-A0AAV4GFE4-F1
#
_entry.id   AF-A0AAV4GFE4-F1
#
_cell.length_a   1.000
_cell.length_b   1.000
_cell.length_c   1.000
_cell.angle_alpha   90.00
_cell.angle_beta   90.00
_cell.angle_gamma   90.00
#
_symmetry.space_group_name_H-M   'P 1'
#
loop_
_entity.id
_entity.type
_entity.pdbx_description
1 polymer ?
#
loop_
_entity_poly.entity_id
_entity_poly.type
_entity_poly.pdbx_seq_one_letter_code
_entity_poly.pdbx_strand_id
1 'polypeptide(L)'
;MSGRHECAIFSSREHEAAESFWGYKNCEKNPGHKNFISFQDFKDNYLPRLQSDKHREKFRSRIDQTVRLRVNCTSQARPDDNDMAEYRGTSIMRVGTGYVWDVEKPKYDKPCDCPKCGGNVARKQ
;
A
#
# COMPACT_ATOMS: atom_id res chain seq x y z
N MET A 1 -10.86 -17.32 7.78
CA MET A 1 -9.86 -16.37 8.33
C MET A 1 -10.30 -14.97 7.93
N SER A 2 -10.80 -14.17 8.88
CA SER A 2 -11.29 -12.82 8.61
C SER A 2 -10.18 -11.79 8.86
N GLY A 3 -9.41 -11.45 7.83
CA GLY A 3 -8.52 -10.28 7.87
C GLY A 3 -9.37 -9.02 7.71
N ARG A 4 -9.51 -8.20 8.76
CA ARG A 4 -9.99 -6.83 8.58
C ARG A 4 -8.83 -6.03 7.99
N HIS A 5 -8.94 -5.68 6.72
CA HIS A 5 -8.03 -4.73 6.09
C HIS A 5 -8.34 -3.34 6.66
N GLU A 6 -7.41 -2.79 7.42
CA GLU A 6 -7.51 -1.42 7.94
C GLU A 6 -7.41 -0.44 6.75
N CYS A 7 -8.56 0.01 6.25
CA CYS A 7 -8.62 1.13 5.33
C CYS A 7 -8.39 2.42 6.13
N ALA A 8 -7.20 3.00 6.05
CA ALA A 8 -6.96 4.34 6.55
C ALA A 8 -7.67 5.37 5.65
N ILE A 9 -8.69 6.04 6.19
CA ILE A 9 -9.35 7.20 5.56
C ILE A 9 -8.61 8.44 6.05
N PHE A 10 -8.05 9.21 5.13
CA PHE A 10 -7.28 10.42 5.47
C PHE A 10 -8.16 11.65 5.48
N SER A 11 -7.97 12.48 6.49
CA SER A 11 -8.47 13.85 6.46
C SER A 11 -7.52 14.72 5.62
N SER A 12 -8.05 15.79 5.02
CA SER A 12 -7.32 16.70 4.12
C SER A 12 -6.14 17.46 4.76
N ARG A 13 -5.82 17.22 6.03
CA ARG A 13 -4.80 17.93 6.81
C ARG A 13 -3.45 17.22 6.91
N GLU A 14 -3.32 16.01 6.37
CA GLU A 14 -2.07 15.23 6.46
C GLU A 14 -1.17 15.45 5.23
N HIS A 15 0.16 15.43 5.42
CA HIS A 15 1.15 15.54 4.33
C HIS A 15 0.89 14.53 3.19
N GLU A 16 0.40 13.32 3.52
CA GLU A 16 0.01 12.30 2.56
C GLU A 16 -1.14 12.74 1.65
N ALA A 17 -2.09 13.54 2.16
CA ALA A 17 -3.18 14.11 1.38
C ALA A 17 -2.67 15.19 0.42
N ALA A 18 -1.64 15.94 0.80
CA ALA A 18 -1.03 16.97 -0.03
C ALA A 18 -0.23 16.40 -1.21
N GLU A 19 0.60 15.37 -0.99
CA GLU A 19 1.30 14.66 -2.09
C GLU A 19 0.31 14.04 -3.07
N SER A 20 -0.71 13.36 -2.53
CA SER A 20 -1.77 12.76 -3.33
C SER A 20 -2.55 13.81 -4.11
N PHE A 21 -2.78 15.00 -3.53
CA PHE A 21 -3.52 16.08 -4.18
C PHE A 21 -2.76 16.69 -5.36
N TRP A 22 -1.46 16.98 -5.20
CA TRP A 22 -0.66 17.53 -6.30
C TRP A 22 -0.45 16.51 -7.42
N GLY A 23 -0.15 15.26 -7.07
CA GLY A 23 -0.08 14.17 -8.04
C GLY A 23 -1.41 13.96 -8.77
N TYR A 24 -2.54 14.08 -8.06
CA TYR A 24 -3.87 14.02 -8.64
C TYR A 24 -4.12 15.19 -9.60
N LYS A 25 -3.84 16.43 -9.17
CA LYS A 25 -4.08 17.63 -9.99
C LYS A 25 -3.21 17.70 -11.24
N ASN A 26 -1.96 17.24 -11.15
CA ASN A 26 -0.99 17.31 -12.24
C ASN A 26 -0.89 15.99 -13.03
N CYS A 27 -1.81 15.05 -12.84
CA CYS A 27 -1.79 13.77 -13.55
C CYS A 27 -2.12 13.95 -15.04
N GLU A 28 -1.13 13.74 -15.90
CA GLU A 28 -1.31 13.79 -17.36
C GLU A 28 -1.92 12.51 -17.94
N LYS A 29 -1.77 11.37 -17.24
CA LYS A 29 -2.26 10.06 -17.71
C LYS A 29 -3.78 9.97 -17.74
N ASN A 30 -4.44 10.62 -16.79
CA ASN A 30 -5.90 10.68 -16.68
C ASN A 30 -6.32 12.07 -16.17
N PRO A 31 -6.30 13.10 -17.04
CA PRO A 31 -6.55 14.47 -16.64
C PRO A 31 -7.92 14.64 -15.98
N GLY A 32 -7.93 15.16 -14.76
CA GLY A 32 -9.15 15.31 -13.95
C GLY A 32 -9.80 13.99 -13.51
N HIS A 33 -9.16 12.84 -13.79
CA HIS A 33 -9.54 11.51 -13.34
C HIS A 33 -10.99 11.12 -13.61
N LYS A 34 -11.59 11.62 -14.70
CA LYS A 34 -13.02 11.43 -15.00
C LYS A 34 -13.42 9.97 -15.17
N ASN A 35 -12.47 9.13 -15.61
CA ASN A 35 -12.67 7.69 -15.80
C ASN A 35 -12.24 6.86 -14.58
N PHE A 36 -11.91 7.50 -13.46
CA PHE A 36 -11.55 6.78 -12.25
C PHE A 36 -12.78 6.10 -11.65
N ILE A 37 -12.74 4.77 -11.57
CA ILE A 37 -13.74 3.97 -10.88
C ILE A 37 -13.26 3.80 -9.45
N SER A 38 -14.02 4.33 -8.49
CA SER A 38 -13.69 4.15 -7.08
C SER A 38 -13.73 2.66 -6.72
N PHE A 39 -12.99 2.27 -5.68
CA PHE A 39 -12.98 0.89 -5.23
C PHE A 39 -14.40 0.36 -4.92
N GLN A 40 -15.19 1.16 -4.21
CA GLN A 40 -16.55 0.80 -3.84
C GLN A 40 -17.45 0.67 -5.08
N ASP A 41 -17.35 1.62 -6.01
CA ASP A 41 -18.08 1.58 -7.28
C ASP A 41 -17.69 0.36 -8.14
N PHE A 42 -16.39 0.03 -8.20
CA PHE A 42 -15.92 -1.18 -8.85
C PHE A 42 -16.55 -2.43 -8.22
N LYS A 43 -16.54 -2.52 -6.89
CA LYS A 43 -17.07 -3.67 -6.15
C LYS A 43 -18.58 -3.84 -6.34
N ASP A 44 -19.34 -2.75 -6.35
CA ASP A 44 -20.80 -2.80 -6.39
C ASP A 44 -21.32 -2.94 -7.82
N ASN A 45 -20.69 -2.26 -8.79
CA ASN A 45 -21.23 -2.15 -10.14
C ASN A 45 -20.48 -2.97 -11.19
N TYR A 46 -19.18 -3.21 -11.03
CA TYR A 46 -18.35 -3.85 -12.07
C TYR A 46 -17.98 -5.29 -11.74
N LEU A 47 -17.65 -5.57 -10.48
CA LEU A 47 -17.30 -6.91 -10.02
C LEU A 47 -18.42 -7.94 -10.26
N PRO A 48 -19.72 -7.64 -10.05
CA PRO A 48 -20.80 -8.59 -10.35
C PRO A 48 -20.91 -8.94 -11.84
N ARG A 49 -20.46 -8.04 -12.74
CA ARG A 49 -20.51 -8.25 -14.20
C ARG A 49 -19.49 -9.25 -14.71
N LEU A 50 -18.52 -9.65 -13.89
CA LEU A 50 -17.57 -10.70 -14.25
C LEU A 50 -18.32 -12.04 -14.38
N GLN A 51 -18.20 -12.69 -15.54
CA GLN A 51 -19.03 -13.83 -15.92
C GLN A 51 -18.88 -15.07 -15.04
N SER A 52 -17.73 -15.25 -14.37
CA SER A 52 -17.50 -16.44 -13.54
C SER A 52 -17.25 -16.07 -12.07
N ASP A 53 -17.80 -16.88 -11.17
CA ASP A 53 -17.52 -16.77 -9.73
C ASP A 53 -16.04 -16.87 -9.43
N LYS A 54 -15.33 -17.76 -10.12
CA LYS A 54 -13.88 -17.88 -10.02
C LYS A 54 -13.14 -16.58 -10.35
N HIS A 55 -13.58 -15.82 -11.34
CA HIS A 55 -12.99 -14.51 -11.64
C HIS A 55 -13.32 -13.49 -10.56
N ARG A 56 -14.57 -13.46 -10.07
CA ARG A 56 -14.99 -12.58 -8.97
C ARG A 56 -14.16 -12.83 -7.71
N GLU A 57 -13.98 -14.09 -7.33
CA GLU A 57 -13.18 -14.49 -6.17
C GLU A 57 -11.70 -14.11 -6.34
N LYS A 58 -11.11 -14.36 -7.51
CA LYS A 58 -9.73 -13.96 -7.80
C LYS A 58 -9.55 -12.44 -7.70
N PHE A 59 -10.49 -11.66 -8.23
CA PHE A 59 -10.43 -10.20 -8.13
C PHE A 59 -10.59 -9.73 -6.68
N ARG A 60 -11.53 -10.30 -5.91
CA ARG A 60 -11.67 -10.03 -4.47
C ARG A 60 -10.37 -10.32 -3.71
N SER A 61 -9.77 -11.48 -3.94
CA SER A 61 -8.48 -11.82 -3.33
C SER A 61 -7.40 -10.79 -3.69
N ARG A 62 -7.32 -10.37 -4.97
CA ARG A 62 -6.32 -9.40 -5.39
C ARG A 62 -6.51 -8.03 -4.74
N ILE A 63 -7.76 -7.61 -4.64
CA ILE A 63 -8.17 -6.40 -3.93
C ILE A 63 -7.72 -6.49 -2.48
N ASP A 64 -8.06 -7.57 -1.79
CA ASP A 64 -7.75 -7.77 -0.37
C ASP A 64 -6.23 -7.80 -0.14
N GLN A 65 -5.47 -8.36 -1.08
CA GLN A 65 -4.01 -8.39 -1.01
C GLN A 65 -3.33 -7.08 -1.44
N THR A 66 -4.07 -6.13 -2.00
CA THR A 66 -3.52 -4.82 -2.38
C THR A 66 -3.39 -3.96 -1.13
N VAL A 67 -2.19 -3.47 -0.88
CA VAL A 67 -1.87 -2.68 0.31
C VAL A 67 -1.36 -1.29 -0.07
N ARG A 68 -1.59 -0.32 0.81
CA ARG A 68 -0.95 0.99 0.73
C ARG A 68 0.39 0.91 1.46
N LEU A 69 1.44 1.33 0.78
CA LEU A 69 2.77 1.48 1.37
C LEU A 69 2.95 2.91 1.84
N ARG A 70 3.52 3.06 3.05
CA ARG A 70 4.00 4.33 3.60
C ARG A 70 5.46 4.15 3.97
N VAL A 71 6.33 4.90 3.32
CA VAL A 71 7.77 4.76 3.49
C VAL A 71 8.34 6.12 3.85
N ASN A 72 8.89 6.24 5.05
CA ASN A 72 9.48 7.47 5.59
C ASN A 72 11.01 7.36 5.75
N CYS A 73 11.66 6.44 5.03
CA CYS A 73 13.11 6.32 5.08
C CYS A 73 13.68 5.98 3.71
N THR A 74 14.84 6.55 3.41
CA THR A 74 15.67 6.16 2.27
C THR A 74 17.05 5.81 2.80
N SER A 75 17.56 4.62 2.45
CA SER A 75 18.90 4.19 2.86
C SER A 75 19.96 5.20 2.44
N GLN A 76 20.90 5.48 3.35
CA GLN A 76 22.10 6.28 3.05
C GLN A 76 22.96 5.63 1.95
N ALA A 77 22.93 4.30 1.85
CA ALA A 77 23.70 3.53 0.88
C ALA A 77 22.99 3.34 -0.47
N ARG A 78 21.91 4.07 -0.76
CA ARG A 78 21.21 3.99 -2.06
C ARG A 78 22.18 4.44 -3.18
N PRO A 79 22.45 3.64 -4.22
CA PRO A 79 23.28 4.05 -5.37
C PRO A 79 22.79 5.33 -6.09
N ASP A 80 23.66 6.01 -6.84
CA ASP A 80 23.35 7.24 -7.61
C ASP A 80 22.45 6.98 -8.82
N ASP A 81 22.51 5.77 -9.38
CA ASP A 81 21.73 5.33 -10.53
C ASP A 81 20.34 4.77 -10.17
N ASN A 82 20.02 4.69 -8.88
CA ASN A 82 18.71 4.25 -8.42
C ASN A 82 17.72 5.41 -8.35
N ASP A 83 16.45 5.11 -8.64
CA ASP A 83 15.35 6.05 -8.42
C ASP A 83 15.40 6.64 -7.01
N MET A 84 15.14 7.93 -6.87
CA MET A 84 15.06 8.60 -5.57
C MET A 84 16.38 8.59 -4.76
N ALA A 85 17.52 8.51 -5.46
CA ALA A 85 18.85 8.70 -4.91
C ALA A 85 18.99 10.05 -4.17
N GLU A 86 18.33 11.10 -4.66
CA GLU A 86 18.32 12.45 -4.10
C GLU A 86 17.71 12.51 -2.69
N TYR A 87 16.95 11.50 -2.27
CA TYR A 87 16.32 11.45 -0.95
C TYR A 87 17.10 10.63 0.09
N ARG A 88 18.35 10.22 -0.18
CA ARG A 88 19.20 9.48 0.77
C ARG A 88 19.20 10.08 2.17
N GLY A 89 19.03 9.23 3.18
CA GLY A 89 19.10 9.65 4.57
C GLY A 89 17.95 10.52 5.06
N THR A 90 17.06 10.95 4.17
CA THR A 90 15.91 11.78 4.54
C THR A 90 14.78 10.93 5.12
N SER A 91 13.90 11.61 5.85
CA SER A 91 12.67 11.03 6.39
C SER A 91 11.42 11.46 5.60
N ILE A 92 11.58 11.82 4.33
CA ILE A 92 10.46 12.26 3.48
C ILE A 92 9.49 11.08 3.34
N MET A 93 8.24 11.32 3.75
CA MET A 93 7.17 10.35 3.66
C MET A 93 6.74 10.21 2.21
N ARG A 94 6.72 8.98 1.72
CA ARG A 94 6.25 8.64 0.38
C ARG A 94 5.17 7.58 0.49
N VAL A 95 4.21 7.64 -0.42
CA VAL A 95 3.12 6.69 -0.51
C VAL A 95 3.25 5.84 -1.77
N GLY A 96 2.82 4.59 -1.70
CA GLY A 96 2.83 3.66 -2.82
C GLY A 96 1.74 2.61 -2.72
N THR A 97 1.65 1.78 -3.76
CA THR A 97 0.78 0.60 -3.77
C THR A 97 1.66 -0.64 -3.83
N GLY A 98 1.35 -1.62 -3.00
CA GLY A 98 2.01 -2.92 -2.98
C GLY A 98 1.00 -4.05 -3.05
N TYR A 99 1.50 -5.26 -3.18
CA TYR A 99 0.68 -6.47 -3.20
C TYR A 99 1.31 -7.55 -2.33
N VAL A 100 0.50 -8.17 -1.47
CA VAL A 100 0.91 -9.35 -0.69
C VAL A 100 0.87 -10.56 -1.61
N TRP A 101 2.03 -10.91 -2.16
CA TRP A 101 2.16 -12.04 -3.08
C TRP A 101 2.12 -13.39 -2.38
N ASP A 102 2.82 -13.49 -1.24
CA ASP A 102 2.87 -14.70 -0.44
C ASP A 102 2.90 -14.34 1.05
N VAL A 103 2.26 -15.17 1.86
CA VAL A 103 2.32 -15.11 3.32
C VAL A 103 2.99 -16.41 3.77
N GLU A 104 4.31 -16.38 3.78
CA GLU A 104 5.09 -17.47 4.32
C GLU A 104 4.88 -17.58 5.84
N LYS A 105 5.03 -18.79 6.37
CA LYS A 105 5.15 -18.99 7.83
C LYS A 105 6.36 -18.21 8.34
N PRO A 106 6.40 -17.85 9.65
CA PRO A 106 7.60 -17.26 10.24
C PRO A 106 8.84 -18.08 9.84
N LYS A 107 9.83 -17.42 9.22
CA LYS A 107 11.08 -18.09 8.81
C LYS A 107 11.88 -18.62 9.99
N TYR A 108 11.62 -18.07 11.17
CA TYR A 108 12.25 -18.45 12.42
C TYR A 108 11.19 -18.51 13.52
N ASP A 109 11.21 -19.58 14.30
CA ASP A 109 10.46 -19.68 15.58
C ASP A 109 11.17 -18.92 16.71
N LYS A 110 12.30 -18.26 16.40
CA LYS A 110 13.07 -17.47 17.35
C LYS A 110 12.56 -16.02 17.36
N PRO A 111 12.49 -15.38 18.56
CA PRO A 111 12.23 -13.94 18.66
C PRO A 111 13.23 -13.13 17.83
N CYS A 112 12.85 -11.93 17.34
CA CYS A 112 13.83 -11.09 16.63
C CYS A 112 15.00 -10.73 17.56
N ASP A 113 16.21 -11.09 17.13
CA ASP A 113 17.45 -10.78 17.86
C ASP A 113 17.80 -9.29 17.84
N CYS A 114 16.98 -8.46 17.19
CA CYS A 114 17.20 -7.02 17.11
C CYS A 114 17.03 -6.36 18.50
N PRO A 115 18.06 -5.65 19.03
CA PRO A 115 18.04 -5.07 20.38
C PRO A 115 16.87 -4.10 20.60
N LYS A 116 16.42 -3.45 19.52
CA LYS A 116 15.30 -2.51 19.54
C LYS A 116 13.95 -3.16 19.80
N CYS A 117 13.73 -4.40 19.36
CA CYS A 117 12.46 -5.09 19.61
C CYS A 117 12.49 -5.93 20.89
N GLY A 118 13.67 -6.37 21.34
CA GLY A 118 13.83 -7.24 22.51
C GLY A 118 13.07 -8.57 22.39
N GLY A 119 12.92 -9.12 21.18
CA GLY A 119 12.11 -10.31 20.93
C GLY A 119 10.59 -10.10 21.01
N ASN A 120 10.11 -8.86 21.21
CA ASN A 120 8.67 -8.61 21.28
C ASN A 120 8.05 -8.69 19.88
N VAL A 121 7.09 -9.59 19.72
CA VAL A 121 6.15 -9.58 18.60
C VAL A 121 5.10 -8.51 18.84
N ALA A 122 4.88 -7.63 17.86
CA ALA A 122 3.77 -6.68 17.89
C ALA A 122 2.46 -7.48 18.07
N ARG A 123 1.82 -7.34 19.24
CA ARG A 123 0.50 -7.91 19.48
C ARG A 123 -0.50 -7.08 18.68
N LYS A 124 -1.23 -7.72 17.76
CA LYS A 124 -2.41 -7.12 17.13
C LYS A 124 -3.41 -6.78 18.25
N GLN A 125 -3.72 -5.51 18.42
CA GLN A 125 -4.91 -5.07 19.18
C GLN A 125 -6.14 -5.23 18.29
#